data_AF-A0A6N2YR36-F1
#
_entry.id   AF-A0A6N2YR36-F1
#
_cell.length_a   1.000
_cell.length_b   1.000
_cell.length_c   1.000
_cell.angle_alpha   90.00
_cell.angle_beta   90.00
_cell.angle_gamma   90.00
#
_symmetry.space_group_name_H-M   'P 1'
#
loop_
_entity.id
_entity.type
_entity.pdbx_description
1 polymer ?
#
loop_
_entity_poly.entity_id
_entity_poly.type
_entity_poly.pdbx_seq_one_letter_code
_entity_poly.pdbx_strand_id
1 'polypeptide(L)'
;MIGIFKYAAKKDMVLGISDQQTGARAVILPMSSPLNKILWTVDDRTGEIALAASEELLLGIHGDQMGSGAAIELQARGSKATQRWDLVSSRRFIKSKQNPSFVIDSVNRGTHQGNPIILYEFNGSEAQQWVFVPMDMLTAKSPE
;
A
#
# COMPACT_ATOMS: atom_id res chain seq x y z
N MET A 1 6.97 7.62 9.27
CA MET A 1 6.74 8.72 8.30
C MET A 1 5.29 8.68 7.85
N ILE A 2 4.70 9.81 7.46
CA ILE A 2 3.34 9.88 6.93
C ILE A 2 3.37 10.34 5.47
N GLY A 3 2.60 9.68 4.59
CA GLY A 3 2.66 9.95 3.15
C GLY A 3 1.76 9.07 2.29
N ILE A 4 1.88 9.23 0.98
CA ILE A 4 1.11 8.47 -0.01
C ILE A 4 2.04 7.55 -0.81
N PHE A 5 1.54 6.42 -1.28
CA PHE A 5 2.26 5.57 -2.24
C PHE A 5 1.74 5.84 -3.65
N LYS A 6 2.49 6.58 -4.45
CA LYS A 6 2.17 6.83 -5.85
C LYS A 6 2.41 5.59 -6.70
N TYR A 7 1.44 5.25 -7.53
CA TYR A 7 1.57 4.13 -8.44
C TYR A 7 2.49 4.50 -9.60
N ALA A 8 3.52 3.68 -9.86
CA ALA A 8 4.52 3.99 -10.87
C ALA A 8 3.94 4.06 -12.29
N ALA A 9 3.02 3.15 -12.63
CA ALA A 9 2.44 3.06 -13.97
C ALA A 9 1.51 4.24 -14.29
N LYS A 10 0.98 4.94 -13.28
CA LYS A 10 0.13 6.12 -13.48
C LYS A 10 0.24 7.09 -12.30
N LYS A 11 0.98 8.18 -12.50
CA LYS A 11 1.44 9.10 -11.42
C LYS A 11 0.33 9.92 -10.75
N ASP A 12 -0.88 9.95 -11.30
CA ASP A 12 -2.09 10.54 -10.70
C ASP A 12 -2.86 9.51 -9.84
N MET A 13 -2.41 8.26 -9.77
CA MET A 13 -3.01 7.19 -8.99
C MET A 13 -2.12 6.78 -7.82
N VAL A 14 -2.75 6.31 -6.76
CA VAL A 14 -2.12 5.94 -5.49
C VAL A 14 -2.67 4.63 -4.94
N LEU A 15 -1.89 3.97 -4.07
CA LEU A 15 -2.41 2.93 -3.19
C LEU A 15 -3.38 3.57 -2.20
N GLY A 16 -4.64 3.15 -2.25
CA GLY A 16 -5.66 3.57 -1.32
C GLY A 16 -6.45 2.41 -0.77
N ILE A 17 -7.48 2.73 0.00
CA ILE A 17 -8.39 1.74 0.58
C ILE A 17 -9.84 2.02 0.16
N SER A 18 -10.63 0.98 -0.08
CA SER A 18 -12.04 1.10 -0.46
C SER A 18 -12.89 1.77 0.62
N ASP A 19 -12.61 1.44 1.89
CA ASP A 19 -13.29 1.97 3.07
C ASP A 19 -12.35 1.96 4.31
N GLN A 20 -12.73 2.57 5.43
CA GLN A 20 -11.86 2.78 6.60
C GLN A 20 -12.16 1.79 7.74
N GLN A 21 -12.66 0.60 7.39
CA GLN A 21 -13.01 -0.46 8.34
C GLN A 21 -12.20 -1.75 8.07
N THR A 22 -12.11 -2.62 9.07
CA THR A 22 -11.51 -3.95 8.92
C THR A 22 -12.13 -4.72 7.76
N GLY A 23 -11.28 -5.39 6.96
CA GLY A 23 -11.68 -6.12 5.75
C GLY A 23 -11.81 -5.25 4.50
N ALA A 24 -11.73 -3.92 4.62
CA ALA A 24 -11.71 -3.04 3.46
C ALA A 24 -10.50 -3.35 2.57
N ARG A 25 -10.70 -3.39 1.25
CA ARG A 25 -9.71 -3.84 0.28
C ARG A 25 -8.83 -2.68 -0.16
N ALA A 26 -7.54 -2.95 -0.34
CA ALA A 26 -6.64 -2.03 -1.01
C ALA A 26 -6.98 -1.96 -2.50
N VAL A 27 -7.05 -0.75 -3.02
CA VAL A 27 -7.43 -0.45 -4.40
C VAL A 27 -6.61 0.72 -4.92
N ILE A 28 -6.51 0.81 -6.24
CA ILE A 28 -6.02 2.00 -6.92
C ILE A 28 -7.04 3.15 -6.74
N LEU A 29 -6.60 4.29 -6.21
CA LEU A 29 -7.41 5.51 -6.10
C LEU A 29 -6.75 6.70 -6.80
N PRO A 30 -7.52 7.68 -7.31
CA PRO A 30 -6.96 8.97 -7.71
C PRO A 30 -6.27 9.65 -6.54
N MET A 31 -5.16 10.35 -6.79
CA MET A 31 -4.43 11.14 -5.79
C MET A 31 -5.29 12.27 -5.18
N SER A 32 -6.35 12.69 -5.87
CA SER A 32 -7.35 13.66 -5.37
C SER A 32 -8.40 13.05 -4.44
N SER A 33 -8.32 11.76 -4.14
CA SER A 33 -9.26 11.10 -3.22
C SER A 33 -9.11 11.63 -1.79
N PRO A 34 -10.15 11.48 -0.95
CA PRO A 34 -10.09 11.87 0.46
C PRO A 34 -8.86 11.29 1.18
N LEU A 35 -8.16 12.14 1.95
CA LEU A 35 -6.90 11.75 2.62
C LEU A 35 -7.08 10.56 3.56
N ASN A 36 -8.23 10.43 4.20
CA ASN A 36 -8.56 9.28 5.07
C ASN A 36 -8.64 7.95 4.30
N LYS A 37 -8.50 7.93 2.97
CA LYS A 37 -8.41 6.72 2.15
C LYS A 37 -7.04 6.45 1.52
N ILE A 38 -6.16 7.45 1.47
CA ILE A 38 -4.92 7.38 0.69
C ILE A 38 -3.67 7.72 1.50
N LEU A 39 -3.85 8.15 2.74
CA LEU A 39 -2.76 8.56 3.62
C LEU A 39 -2.33 7.42 4.55
N TRP A 40 -1.03 7.15 4.56
CA TRP A 40 -0.42 6.03 5.27
C TRP A 40 0.65 6.50 6.25
N THR A 41 0.61 5.94 7.46
CA THR A 41 1.72 6.01 8.42
C THR A 41 2.59 4.77 8.23
N VAL A 42 3.87 4.97 7.94
CA VAL A 42 4.87 3.93 7.69
C VAL A 42 5.90 3.92 8.82
N ASP A 43 6.09 2.77 9.47
CA ASP A 43 7.21 2.51 10.38
C ASP A 43 8.17 1.53 9.69
N ASP A 44 9.31 2.04 9.20
CA ASP A 44 10.30 1.23 8.47
C ASP A 44 10.99 0.18 9.36
N ARG A 45 11.06 0.42 10.67
CA ARG A 45 11.69 -0.52 11.62
C ARG A 45 10.80 -1.74 11.79
N THR A 46 9.51 -1.54 12.04
CA THR A 46 8.56 -2.65 12.20
C THR A 46 8.12 -3.21 10.85
N GLY A 47 8.02 -2.38 9.83
CA GLY A 47 7.40 -2.68 8.54
C GLY A 47 5.89 -2.47 8.54
N GLU A 48 5.35 -1.71 9.48
CA GLU A 48 3.92 -1.43 9.54
C GLU A 48 3.54 -0.35 8.52
N ILE A 49 2.46 -0.59 7.80
CA ILE A 49 1.78 0.40 6.96
C ILE A 49 0.37 0.56 7.54
N ALA A 50 0.20 1.58 8.38
CA ALA A 50 -1.07 1.89 9.04
C ALA A 50 -1.87 2.93 8.25
N LEU A 51 -3.19 2.83 8.26
CA LEU A 51 -4.04 3.89 7.74
C LEU A 51 -3.87 5.13 8.63
N ALA A 52 -3.51 6.28 8.07
CA ALA A 52 -3.26 7.47 8.90
C ALA A 52 -4.52 7.97 9.65
N ALA A 53 -5.71 7.62 9.17
CA ALA A 53 -6.98 7.91 9.85
C ALA A 53 -7.32 6.92 10.98
N SER A 54 -6.51 5.88 11.18
CA SER A 54 -6.70 4.90 12.26
C SER A 54 -5.38 4.24 12.66
N GLU A 55 -4.93 4.52 13.88
CA GLU A 55 -3.76 3.86 14.44
C GLU A 55 -4.00 2.36 14.72
N GLU A 56 -5.21 1.84 14.57
CA GLU A 56 -5.53 0.43 14.85
C GLU A 56 -5.60 -0.46 13.60
N LEU A 57 -5.47 0.11 12.40
CA LEU A 57 -5.65 -0.62 11.15
C LEU A 57 -4.38 -0.62 10.31
N LEU A 58 -3.88 -1.83 10.02
CA LEU A 58 -2.71 -2.09 9.18
C LEU A 58 -3.13 -2.68 7.83
N LEU A 59 -2.35 -2.41 6.77
CA LEU A 59 -2.38 -3.22 5.57
C LEU A 59 -1.83 -4.62 5.88
N GLY A 60 -2.64 -5.64 5.62
CA GLY A 60 -2.27 -7.03 5.78
C GLY A 60 -2.73 -7.91 4.61
N ILE A 61 -2.19 -9.12 4.57
CA ILE A 61 -2.56 -10.15 3.60
C ILE A 61 -3.85 -10.83 4.08
N HIS A 62 -4.87 -10.86 3.22
CA HIS A 62 -6.17 -11.44 3.55
C HIS A 62 -6.06 -12.89 4.04
N GLY A 63 -6.68 -13.16 5.18
CA GLY A 63 -6.72 -14.50 5.78
C GLY A 63 -5.36 -15.11 6.12
N ASP A 64 -4.30 -14.29 6.17
CA ASP A 64 -2.90 -14.72 6.31
C ASP A 64 -2.45 -15.71 5.22
N GLN A 65 -3.16 -15.76 4.09
CA GLN A 65 -2.92 -16.73 3.02
C GLN A 65 -1.82 -16.21 2.08
N MET A 66 -0.63 -16.80 2.20
CA MET A 66 0.48 -16.51 1.29
C MET A 66 0.22 -17.14 -0.08
N GLY A 67 -0.03 -16.30 -1.08
CA GLY A 67 -0.17 -16.74 -2.46
C GLY A 67 -0.51 -15.60 -3.42
N SER A 68 -0.15 -15.77 -4.68
CA SER A 68 -0.50 -14.81 -5.74
C SER A 68 -2.01 -14.67 -5.84
N GLY A 69 -2.50 -13.43 -5.87
CA GLY A 69 -3.92 -13.11 -5.90
C GLY A 69 -4.57 -12.96 -4.53
N ALA A 70 -3.87 -13.24 -3.43
CA ALA A 70 -4.37 -12.90 -2.10
C ALA A 70 -4.61 -11.38 -2.01
N ALA A 71 -5.77 -10.97 -1.52
CA ALA A 71 -6.06 -9.55 -1.42
C ALA A 71 -5.22 -8.89 -0.32
N ILE A 72 -4.89 -7.62 -0.54
CA ILE A 72 -4.41 -6.75 0.54
C ILE A 72 -5.60 -6.00 1.12
N GLU A 73 -5.73 -5.99 2.45
CA GLU A 73 -6.87 -5.39 3.15
C GLU A 73 -6.46 -4.74 4.47
N LEU A 74 -7.32 -3.87 5.01
CA LEU A 74 -7.17 -3.39 6.39
C LEU A 74 -7.49 -4.50 7.37
N GLN A 75 -6.63 -4.66 8.36
CA GLN A 75 -6.79 -5.60 9.46
C GLN A 75 -6.52 -4.91 10.78
N ALA A 76 -7.17 -5.39 11.84
CA ALA A 76 -6.82 -4.98 13.20
C ALA A 76 -5.31 -5.19 13.42
N ARG A 77 -4.66 -4.16 13.99
CA ARG A 77 -3.24 -4.16 14.31
C ARG A 77 -2.89 -5.36 15.17
N GLY A 78 -1.97 -6.18 14.68
CA GLY A 78 -1.41 -7.33 15.39
C GLY A 78 0.09 -7.45 15.14
N SER A 79 0.68 -8.54 15.63
CA SER A 79 2.12 -8.84 15.53
C SER A 79 2.48 -9.79 14.38
N LYS A 80 1.52 -10.14 13.51
CA LYS A 80 1.71 -11.12 12.44
C LYS A 80 2.62 -10.59 11.35
N ALA A 81 3.52 -11.44 10.83
CA ALA A 81 4.41 -11.09 9.73
C ALA A 81 3.66 -10.79 8.42
N THR A 82 2.44 -11.30 8.25
CA THR A 82 1.52 -11.01 7.13
C THR A 82 0.96 -9.58 7.16
N GLN A 83 1.20 -8.83 8.23
CA GLN A 83 0.91 -7.39 8.37
C GLN A 83 2.19 -6.54 8.37
N ARG A 84 3.32 -7.11 7.92
CA ARG A 84 4.62 -6.43 7.93
C ARG A 84 5.25 -6.45 6.54
N TRP A 85 5.78 -5.31 6.16
CA TRP A 85 6.28 -5.00 4.83
C TRP A 85 7.72 -4.48 4.90
N ASP A 86 8.54 -4.89 3.94
CA ASP A 86 9.87 -4.35 3.73
C ASP A 86 9.83 -3.36 2.56
N LEU A 87 10.05 -2.09 2.90
CA LEU A 87 10.10 -0.97 1.96
C LEU A 87 11.55 -0.49 1.70
N VAL A 88 12.53 -1.07 2.39
CA VAL A 88 13.89 -0.56 2.49
C VAL A 88 14.85 -1.35 1.60
N SER A 89 14.74 -2.69 1.61
CA SER A 89 15.70 -3.54 0.87
C SER A 89 15.61 -3.41 -0.64
N SER A 90 14.46 -2.97 -1.15
CA SER A 90 14.18 -2.93 -2.58
C SER A 90 13.44 -1.65 -2.95
N ARG A 91 14.18 -0.70 -3.53
CA ARG A 91 13.61 0.59 -3.96
C ARG A 91 12.37 0.36 -4.81
N ARG A 92 11.28 1.06 -4.47
CA ARG A 92 9.98 1.05 -5.15
C ARG A 92 9.12 -0.21 -4.98
N PHE A 93 9.60 -1.25 -4.29
CA PHE A 93 8.81 -2.46 -4.08
C PHE A 93 8.46 -2.59 -2.60
N ILE A 94 7.20 -2.93 -2.33
CA ILE A 94 6.70 -3.18 -0.97
C ILE A 94 6.62 -4.70 -0.82
N LYS A 95 7.67 -5.29 -0.23
CA LYS A 95 7.81 -6.75 -0.12
C LYS A 95 7.17 -7.27 1.16
N SER A 96 6.57 -8.46 1.13
CA SER A 96 6.12 -9.13 2.34
C SER A 96 7.32 -9.52 3.21
N LYS A 97 7.31 -9.20 4.51
CA LYS A 97 8.33 -9.70 5.44
C LYS A 97 8.17 -11.19 5.74
N GLN A 98 6.96 -11.75 5.57
CA GLN A 98 6.71 -13.19 5.71
C GLN A 98 7.35 -13.99 4.59
N ASN A 99 7.34 -13.48 3.36
CA ASN A 99 8.04 -14.07 2.21
C ASN A 99 8.41 -12.98 1.18
N PRO A 100 9.69 -12.57 1.11
CA PRO A 100 10.16 -11.51 0.22
C PRO A 100 10.02 -11.79 -1.29
N SER A 101 9.64 -13.02 -1.69
CA SER A 101 9.29 -13.34 -3.08
C SER A 101 7.93 -12.78 -3.49
N PHE A 102 7.15 -12.21 -2.57
CA PHE A 102 5.84 -11.62 -2.83
C PHE A 102 5.82 -10.12 -2.50
N VAL A 103 5.09 -9.36 -3.32
CA VAL A 103 5.00 -7.89 -3.25
C VAL A 103 3.57 -7.40 -3.43
N ILE A 104 3.32 -6.16 -3.04
CA ILE A 104 2.07 -5.44 -3.35
C ILE A 104 2.02 -5.14 -4.86
N ASP A 105 0.95 -5.57 -5.52
CA ASP A 105 0.77 -5.56 -6.98
C ASP A 105 -0.62 -5.04 -7.36
N SER A 106 -0.70 -4.24 -8.42
CA SER A 106 -1.96 -3.84 -9.04
C SER A 106 -2.40 -4.87 -10.08
N VAL A 107 -3.55 -5.53 -9.84
CA VAL A 107 -4.07 -6.63 -10.68
C VAL A 107 -4.05 -6.25 -12.16
N ASN A 108 -3.48 -7.15 -12.98
CA ASN A 108 -3.41 -7.02 -14.44
C ASN A 108 -2.80 -5.68 -14.93
N ARG A 109 -1.93 -5.07 -14.11
CA ARG A 109 -1.36 -3.72 -14.36
C ARG A 109 -2.42 -2.62 -14.45
N GLY A 110 -3.62 -2.85 -13.92
CA GLY A 110 -4.73 -1.92 -14.02
C GLY A 110 -4.41 -0.56 -13.40
N THR A 111 -4.86 0.49 -14.06
CA THR A 111 -4.58 1.90 -13.68
C THR A 111 -5.87 2.69 -13.40
N HIS A 112 -7.02 2.04 -13.42
CA HIS A 112 -8.32 2.67 -13.20
C HIS A 112 -8.67 2.70 -11.70
N GLN A 113 -9.48 3.67 -11.30
CA GLN A 113 -9.99 3.76 -9.94
C GLN A 113 -10.73 2.47 -9.55
N GLY A 114 -10.44 1.95 -8.37
CA GLY A 114 -11.02 0.72 -7.86
C GLY A 114 -10.30 -0.55 -8.31
N ASN A 115 -9.26 -0.46 -9.16
CA ASN A 115 -8.50 -1.65 -9.56
C ASN A 115 -7.93 -2.34 -8.30
N PRO A 116 -8.13 -3.66 -8.12
CA PRO A 116 -7.71 -4.32 -6.89
C PRO A 116 -6.20 -4.34 -6.72
N ILE A 117 -5.77 -4.24 -5.45
CA ILE A 117 -4.39 -4.47 -5.03
C ILE A 117 -4.29 -5.82 -4.35
N ILE A 118 -3.33 -6.62 -4.79
CA ILE A 118 -3.11 -7.99 -4.36
C ILE A 118 -1.67 -8.20 -3.92
N LEU A 119 -1.46 -9.30 -3.23
CA LEU A 119 -0.17 -9.93 -3.11
C LEU A 119 0.12 -10.69 -4.40
N TYR A 120 1.31 -10.52 -4.98
CA TYR A 120 1.72 -11.27 -6.15
C TYR A 120 3.20 -11.59 -6.12
N GLU A 121 3.58 -12.69 -6.76
CA GLU A 121 4.98 -13.07 -6.90
C GLU A 121 5.77 -11.97 -7.63
N PHE A 122 6.96 -11.66 -7.12
CA PHE A 122 7.81 -10.62 -7.64
C PHE A 122 8.22 -10.91 -9.08
N ASN A 123 7.86 -10.01 -10.00
CA ASN A 123 8.20 -10.07 -11.42
C ASN A 123 8.82 -8.78 -11.96
N GLY A 124 8.98 -7.75 -11.10
CA GLY A 124 9.65 -6.50 -11.43
C GLY A 124 8.88 -5.54 -12.34
N SER A 125 7.65 -5.90 -12.74
CA SER A 125 6.83 -5.04 -13.60
C SER A 125 6.41 -3.73 -12.90
N GLU A 126 5.93 -2.77 -13.69
CA GLU A 126 5.45 -1.49 -13.15
C GLU A 126 4.22 -1.65 -12.23
N ALA A 127 3.48 -2.76 -12.34
CA ALA A 127 2.35 -3.07 -11.45
C ALA A 127 2.76 -3.24 -9.98
N GLN A 128 4.03 -3.52 -9.74
CA GLN A 128 4.61 -3.79 -8.42
C GLN A 128 5.36 -2.59 -7.85
N GLN A 129 5.38 -1.47 -8.59
CA GLN A 129 6.21 -0.32 -8.25
C GLN A 129 5.39 0.82 -7.63
N TRP A 130 5.81 1.20 -6.43
CA TRP A 130 5.19 2.21 -5.58
C TRP A 130 6.23 3.24 -5.14
N VAL A 131 5.95 4.51 -5.34
CA VAL A 131 6.82 5.60 -4.90
C VAL A 131 6.20 6.26 -3.68
N PHE A 132 6.79 6.05 -2.51
CA PHE A 132 6.38 6.74 -1.30
C PHE A 132 6.73 8.23 -1.41
N VAL A 133 5.74 9.10 -1.20
CA VAL A 133 5.90 10.55 -1.15
C VAL A 133 5.43 11.03 0.22
N PRO A 134 6.36 11.47 1.09
CA PRO A 134 6.04 12.08 2.38
C PRO A 134 5.10 13.29 2.26
N MET A 135 4.21 13.48 3.24
CA MET A 135 3.21 14.57 3.20
C MET A 135 3.80 15.97 3.14
N ASP A 136 4.90 16.21 3.85
CA ASP A 136 5.65 17.46 3.82
C ASP A 136 6.19 17.79 2.42
N MET A 137 6.52 16.78 1.62
CA MET A 137 6.90 16.96 0.20
C MET A 137 5.71 17.25 -0.72
N LEU A 138 4.47 16.94 -0.30
CA LEU A 138 3.27 17.25 -1.07
C LEU A 138 2.83 18.69 -0.85
N THR A 139 2.93 19.20 0.38
CA THR A 139 2.58 20.58 0.71
C THR A 139 3.60 21.59 0.20
N ALA A 140 4.89 21.21 0.14
CA ALA A 140 5.95 22.07 -0.39
C ALA A 140 5.88 22.33 -1.91
N LYS A 141 5.02 21.60 -2.66
CA LYS A 141 4.83 21.77 -4.12
C LYS A 141 3.61 22.61 -4.51
N SER A 142 2.91 23.20 -3.55
CA SER A 142 1.85 24.18 -3.80
C SER A 142 2.38 25.57 -3.47
N PRO A 143 2.93 26.33 -4.43
CA PRO A 143 3.11 27.76 -4.22
C PRO A 143 1.72 28.41 -4.10
N GLU A 144 1.58 29.32 -3.14
CA GLU A 144 0.44 30.23 -3.02
C GLU A 144 0.20 31.04 -4.30
#